data_AF-A0A957YW62-F1
#
_entry.id   AF-A0A957YW62-F1
#
_cell.length_a   1.000
_cell.length_b   1.000
_cell.length_c   1.000
_cell.angle_alpha   90.00
_cell.angle_beta   90.00
_cell.angle_gamma   90.00
#
_symmetry.space_group_name_H-M   'P 1'
#
loop_
_entity.id
_entity.type
_entity.pdbx_description
1 polymer ?
#
loop_
_entity_poly.entity_id
_entity_poly.type
_entity_poly.pdbx_seq_one_letter_code
_entity_poly.pdbx_strand_id
1 'polypeptide(L)'
;KNAASEYWTAKQWHERFGLGFAYKSLGEDPDIIAGENSWGDPALFAQQKETAYSRKGVNAAWYSEWDNFMQAEWHKAILGQIAPSEATQNMADKWNELRSSFENS
;
A
#
# COMPACT_ATOMS: atom_id res chain seq x y z
N LYS A 1 -0.44 12.29 -17.00
CA LYS A 1 -1.59 12.84 -17.76
C LYS A 1 -1.31 12.67 -19.25
N ASN A 2 -2.32 12.44 -20.09
CA ASN A 2 -2.17 12.44 -21.55
C ASN A 2 -2.01 13.88 -22.08
N ALA A 3 -1.91 14.06 -23.40
CA ALA A 3 -1.81 15.38 -24.03
C ALA A 3 -3.02 16.31 -23.72
N ALA A 4 -4.17 15.74 -23.37
CA ALA A 4 -5.37 16.46 -22.95
C ALA A 4 -5.41 16.76 -21.43
N SER A 5 -4.31 16.55 -20.71
CA SER A 5 -4.22 16.74 -19.25
C SER A 5 -5.10 15.80 -18.41
N GLU A 6 -5.50 14.66 -18.97
CA GLU A 6 -6.33 13.65 -18.30
C GLU A 6 -5.47 12.53 -17.70
N TYR A 7 -5.92 11.94 -16.59
CA TYR A 7 -5.31 10.73 -16.02
C TYR A 7 -5.78 9.45 -16.75
N TRP A 8 -5.76 9.47 -18.08
CA TRP A 8 -6.36 8.46 -18.96
C TRP A 8 -5.97 7.01 -18.60
N THR A 9 -4.68 6.73 -18.41
CA THR A 9 -4.21 5.38 -18.07
C THR A 9 -4.76 4.90 -16.74
N ALA A 10 -4.71 5.74 -15.70
CA ALA A 10 -5.21 5.38 -14.37
C ALA A 10 -6.73 5.16 -14.39
N LYS A 11 -7.47 6.00 -15.13
CA LYS A 11 -8.92 5.85 -15.33
C LYS A 11 -9.25 4.53 -16.02
N GLN A 12 -8.60 4.23 -17.14
CA GLN A 12 -8.82 2.98 -17.89
C GLN A 12 -8.49 1.72 -17.09
N TRP A 13 -7.40 1.74 -16.31
CA TRP A 13 -7.01 0.59 -15.50
C TRP A 13 -7.96 0.38 -14.31
N HIS A 14 -8.45 1.47 -13.73
CA HIS A 14 -9.45 1.41 -12.68
C HIS A 14 -10.79 0.86 -13.20
N GLU A 15 -11.30 1.42 -14.29
CA GLU A 15 -12.58 1.02 -14.90
C GLU A 15 -12.58 -0.46 -15.31
N ARG A 16 -11.50 -0.94 -15.93
CA ARG A 16 -11.44 -2.31 -16.49
C ARG A 16 -11.04 -3.39 -15.50
N PHE A 17 -10.20 -3.06 -14.52
CA PHE A 17 -9.55 -4.05 -13.65
C PHE A 17 -9.69 -3.73 -12.15
N GLY A 18 -10.35 -2.63 -11.79
CA GLY A 18 -10.48 -2.20 -10.40
C GLY A 18 -9.17 -1.73 -9.76
N LEU A 19 -8.14 -1.38 -10.55
CA LEU A 19 -6.86 -0.98 -9.97
C LEU A 19 -7.00 0.38 -9.27
N GLY A 20 -6.49 0.47 -8.04
CA GLY A 20 -6.43 1.73 -7.30
C GLY A 20 -5.59 2.81 -7.98
N PHE A 21 -5.88 4.07 -7.68
CA PHE A 21 -5.16 5.23 -8.17
C PHE A 21 -4.79 6.19 -7.02
N ALA A 22 -3.69 6.91 -7.17
CA ALA A 22 -3.20 7.88 -6.17
C ALA A 22 -3.74 9.31 -6.38
N TYR A 23 -4.41 9.58 -7.52
CA TYR A 23 -4.86 10.92 -7.88
C TYR A 23 -6.23 11.23 -7.27
N LYS A 24 -6.27 12.08 -6.23
CA LYS A 24 -7.53 12.44 -5.54
C LYS A 24 -8.62 12.93 -6.49
N SER A 25 -8.26 13.71 -7.51
CA SER A 25 -9.21 14.24 -8.50
C SER A 25 -9.95 13.17 -9.31
N LEU A 26 -9.43 11.93 -9.38
CA LEU A 26 -10.15 10.83 -10.02
C LEU A 26 -11.26 10.25 -9.13
N GLY A 27 -11.24 10.48 -7.81
CA GLY A 27 -12.31 10.04 -6.91
C GLY A 27 -13.63 10.81 -7.11
N GLU A 28 -13.57 11.96 -7.79
CA GLU A 28 -14.73 12.77 -8.15
C GLU A 28 -15.18 12.55 -9.61
N ASP A 29 -14.45 11.73 -10.37
CA ASP A 29 -14.78 11.44 -11.77
C ASP A 29 -16.05 10.57 -11.84
N PRO A 30 -17.07 10.98 -12.62
CA PRO A 30 -18.36 10.29 -12.64
C PRO A 30 -18.26 8.84 -13.14
N ASP A 31 -17.32 8.54 -14.04
CA ASP A 31 -17.15 7.17 -14.57
C ASP A 31 -16.46 6.28 -13.54
N ILE A 32 -15.55 6.85 -12.74
CA ILE A 32 -14.94 6.15 -11.60
C ILE A 32 -16.00 5.85 -10.55
N ILE A 33 -16.81 6.83 -10.18
CA ILE A 33 -17.90 6.66 -9.20
C ILE A 33 -18.92 5.62 -9.70
N ALA A 34 -19.30 5.68 -10.98
CA ALA A 34 -20.21 4.70 -11.57
C ALA A 34 -19.61 3.28 -11.57
N GLY A 35 -18.32 3.16 -11.88
CA GLY A 35 -17.58 1.90 -11.83
C GLY A 35 -17.50 1.33 -10.41
N GLU A 36 -17.04 2.12 -9.45
CA GLU A 36 -16.92 1.73 -8.04
C GLU A 36 -18.29 1.33 -7.44
N ASN A 37 -19.39 2.01 -7.79
CA ASN A 37 -20.74 1.65 -7.33
C ASN A 37 -21.21 0.27 -7.81
N SER A 38 -20.61 -0.30 -8.86
CA SER A 38 -20.98 -1.64 -9.34
C SER A 38 -20.43 -2.77 -8.47
N TRP A 39 -19.40 -2.51 -7.65
CA TRP A 39 -18.71 -3.52 -6.85
C TRP A 39 -18.31 -3.09 -5.43
N GLY A 40 -18.55 -1.84 -5.03
CA GLY A 40 -18.11 -1.28 -3.76
C GLY A 40 -18.85 -0.02 -3.33
N ASP A 41 -18.22 0.76 -2.44
CA ASP A 41 -18.74 2.01 -1.88
C ASP A 41 -17.74 3.16 -2.15
N PRO A 42 -17.99 3.99 -3.17
CA PRO A 42 -17.11 5.10 -3.53
C PRO A 42 -16.92 6.11 -2.40
N ALA A 43 -17.95 6.35 -1.57
CA ALA A 43 -17.88 7.30 -0.48
C ALA A 43 -16.97 6.78 0.64
N LEU A 44 -17.05 5.48 0.95
CA LEU A 44 -16.14 4.82 1.89
C LEU A 44 -14.69 4.85 1.37
N PHE A 45 -14.48 4.58 0.09
CA PHE A 45 -13.13 4.63 -0.51
C PHE A 45 -12.55 6.04 -0.50
N ALA A 46 -13.36 7.06 -0.81
CA ALA A 46 -12.95 8.45 -0.69
C ALA A 46 -12.54 8.80 0.75
N GLN A 47 -13.33 8.37 1.75
CA GLN A 47 -13.01 8.57 3.16
C GLN A 47 -11.68 7.88 3.56
N GLN A 48 -11.44 6.65 3.13
CA GLN A 48 -10.18 5.94 3.41
C GLN A 48 -8.96 6.63 2.79
N LYS A 49 -9.10 7.15 1.57
CA LYS A 49 -8.05 7.88 0.84
C LYS A 49 -7.63 9.17 1.55
N GLU A 50 -8.52 9.82 2.31
CA GLU A 50 -8.19 11.05 3.06
C GLU A 50 -7.18 10.81 4.19
N THR A 51 -7.19 9.62 4.80
CA THR A 51 -6.24 9.26 5.86
C THR A 51 -5.08 8.40 5.37
N ALA A 52 -5.03 8.09 4.07
CA ALA A 52 -3.98 7.25 3.51
C ALA A 52 -2.63 7.99 3.54
N TYR A 53 -1.61 7.33 4.05
CA TYR A 53 -0.23 7.82 4.04
C TYR A 53 0.71 6.69 3.62
N SER A 54 1.84 7.07 3.03
CA SER A 54 2.88 6.11 2.64
C SER A 54 3.40 5.35 3.86
N ARG A 55 3.65 4.05 3.71
CA ARG A 55 4.26 3.24 4.78
C ARG A 55 5.55 3.92 5.27
N LYS A 56 5.71 4.01 6.59
CA LYS A 56 6.91 4.59 7.19
C LYS A 56 8.12 3.77 6.78
N GLY A 57 9.22 4.43 6.39
CA GLY A 57 10.45 3.76 6.01
C GLY A 57 10.50 3.22 4.58
N VAL A 58 9.46 3.41 3.76
CA VAL A 58 9.41 2.91 2.36
C VAL A 58 10.55 3.41 1.46
N ASN A 59 11.17 4.54 1.82
CA ASN A 59 12.29 5.11 1.08
C ASN A 59 13.65 4.50 1.47
N ALA A 60 13.71 3.63 2.48
CA ALA A 60 14.95 2.96 2.84
C ALA A 60 15.36 1.98 1.74
N ALA A 61 16.65 1.95 1.39
CA ALA A 61 17.17 1.09 0.33
C ALA A 61 16.91 -0.41 0.59
N TRP A 62 16.82 -0.79 1.86
CA TRP A 62 16.56 -2.16 2.33
C TRP A 62 15.07 -2.47 2.56
N TYR A 63 14.15 -1.53 2.30
CA TYR A 63 12.74 -1.69 2.65
C TYR A 63 12.12 -2.95 2.07
N SER A 64 12.37 -3.26 0.79
CA SER A 64 11.78 -4.42 0.12
C SER A 64 12.21 -5.76 0.74
N GLU A 65 13.45 -5.86 1.20
CA GLU A 65 13.93 -7.06 1.90
C GLU A 65 13.25 -7.19 3.27
N TRP A 66 13.15 -6.08 4.01
CA TRP A 66 12.45 -6.04 5.27
C TRP A 66 10.96 -6.40 5.13
N ASP A 67 10.28 -5.86 4.12
CA ASP A 67 8.83 -6.07 3.90
C ASP A 67 8.52 -7.55 3.64
N ASN A 68 9.36 -8.25 2.87
CA ASN A 68 9.24 -9.69 2.65
C ASN A 68 9.37 -10.50 3.95
N PHE A 69 10.34 -10.15 4.80
CA PHE A 69 10.52 -10.79 6.10
C PHE A 69 9.34 -10.51 7.04
N MET A 70 8.92 -9.25 7.11
CA MET A 70 7.80 -8.79 7.94
C MET A 70 6.50 -9.52 7.59
N GLN A 71 6.20 -9.71 6.31
CA GLN A 71 5.01 -10.46 5.88
C GLN A 71 5.01 -11.90 6.42
N ALA A 72 6.16 -12.58 6.42
CA ALA A 72 6.27 -13.93 6.98
C ALA A 72 6.02 -13.95 8.50
N GLU A 73 6.61 -13.01 9.25
CA GLU A 73 6.39 -12.89 10.70
C GLU A 73 4.93 -12.58 11.04
N TRP A 74 4.29 -11.71 10.28
CA TRP A 74 2.87 -11.38 10.45
C TRP A 74 1.97 -12.60 10.23
N HIS A 75 2.23 -13.40 9.19
CA HIS A 75 1.49 -14.64 8.95
C HIS A 75 1.64 -15.65 10.10
N LYS A 76 2.87 -15.84 10.63
CA LYS A 76 3.09 -16.73 11.78
C LYS A 76 2.27 -16.29 12.99
N ALA A 77 2.23 -14.99 13.28
CA ALA A 77 1.45 -14.44 14.39
C ALA A 77 -0.06 -14.66 14.21
N ILE A 78 -0.60 -14.39 13.01
CA ILE A 78 -2.04 -14.61 12.71
C ILE A 78 -2.41 -16.09 12.88
N LEU A 79 -1.54 -17.00 12.43
CA LEU A 79 -1.76 -18.43 12.52
C LEU A 79 -1.51 -18.99 13.94
N GLY A 80 -1.14 -18.15 14.91
CA GLY A 80 -0.86 -18.55 16.29
C GLY A 80 0.42 -19.38 16.45
N GLN A 81 1.32 -19.34 15.47
CA GLN A 81 2.60 -20.07 15.51
C GLN A 81 3.62 -19.39 16.43
N ILE A 82 3.55 -18.07 16.54
CA ILE A 82 4.34 -17.24 17.46
C ILE A 82 3.44 -16.18 18.10
N ALA A 83 3.88 -15.62 19.23
CA ALA A 83 3.14 -14.51 19.85
C ALA A 83 3.23 -13.24 18.97
N PRO A 84 2.18 -12.39 18.93
CA PRO A 84 2.24 -11.12 18.21
C PRO A 84 3.40 -10.22 18.66
N SER A 85 3.72 -10.22 19.95
CA SER A 85 4.87 -9.47 20.50
C SER A 85 6.21 -9.97 19.97
N GLU A 86 6.36 -11.28 19.81
CA GLU A 86 7.56 -11.90 19.24
C GLU A 86 7.71 -11.53 17.77
N ALA A 87 6.63 -11.61 16.99
CA ALA A 87 6.62 -11.20 15.59
C ALA A 87 7.05 -9.73 15.44
N THR A 88 6.51 -8.82 16.26
CA THR A 88 6.90 -7.40 16.22
C THR A 88 8.36 -7.17 16.62
N GLN A 89 8.90 -7.97 17.55
CA GLN A 89 10.30 -7.88 17.94
C GLN A 89 11.20 -8.34 16.78
N ASN A 90 10.89 -9.49 16.17
CA ASN A 90 11.63 -10.02 15.02
C ASN A 90 11.65 -9.02 13.85
N MET A 91 10.51 -8.38 13.55
CA MET A 91 10.41 -7.34 12.52
C MET A 91 11.31 -6.12 12.84
N ALA A 92 11.38 -5.71 14.11
CA ALA A 92 12.22 -4.59 14.54
C ALA A 92 13.71 -4.95 14.47
N ASP A 93 14.07 -6.16 14.88
CA ASP A 93 15.46 -6.64 14.84
C ASP A 93 15.97 -6.72 13.40
N LYS A 94 15.16 -7.29 12.48
CA LYS A 94 15.52 -7.33 11.06
C LYS A 94 15.66 -5.94 10.44
N TRP A 95 14.83 -4.97 10.84
CA TRP A 95 14.98 -3.58 10.39
C TRP A 95 16.34 -3.01 10.79
N ASN A 96 16.74 -3.21 12.06
CA ASN A 96 18.00 -2.69 12.58
C ASN A 96 19.22 -3.39 11.99
N GLU A 97 19.13 -4.71 11.76
CA GLU A 97 20.13 -5.50 11.05
C GLU A 97 20.37 -4.92 9.64
N LEU A 98 19.30 -4.77 8.86
CA LEU A 98 19.40 -4.28 7.48
C LEU A 98 19.91 -2.84 7.41
N ARG A 99 19.42 -1.95 8.28
CA ARG A 99 19.95 -0.59 8.37
C ARG A 99 21.45 -0.60 8.61
N SER A 100 21.92 -1.39 9.58
CA SER A 100 23.34 -1.48 9.92
C SER A 100 24.17 -2.04 8.77
N SER A 101 23.67 -3.06 8.06
CA SER A 101 24.36 -3.64 6.92
C SER A 101 24.52 -2.66 5.75
N PHE A 102 23.50 -1.83 5.49
CA PHE A 102 23.51 -0.84 4.41
C PHE A 102 24.26 0.45 4.77
N GLU A 103 24.30 0.84 6.05
CA GLU A 103 25.08 2.01 6.50
C GLU A 103 26.59 1.74 6.55
N ASN A 104 26.99 0.46 6.68
CA ASN A 104 28.39 0.03 6.72
C ASN A 104 28.93 -0.47 5.36
N SER A 105 28.11 -0.46 4.31
CA SER A 105 28.45 -0.87 2.93
C SER A 105 28.75 0.31 2.03
#